data_AF-A7RSL7-F1
#
_entry.id   AF-A7RSL7-F1
#
_cell.length_a   1.000
_cell.length_b   1.000
_cell.length_c   1.000
_cell.angle_alpha   90.00
_cell.angle_beta   90.00
_cell.angle_gamma   90.00
#
_symmetry.space_group_name_H-M   'P 1'
#
loop_
_entity.id
_entity.type
_entity.pdbx_description
1 polymer ?
#
loop_
_entity_poly.entity_id
_entity_poly.type
_entity_poly.pdbx_seq_one_letter_code
_entity_poly.pdbx_strand_id
1 'polypeptide(L)'
;FDGNSDRHTVVSHRLLPSVQTRYIRIHPLQYSKYACLRVDFFGCSIGKTLTTECGIPLGIQNGRITDAAITASSSQGAAHRARLHTVGEGGKPGAWVAGVANLSQWLQIDFGGVAMVTRIATQGRHVGQEELVSGGPQHWVTRFKLSFSQLGRAYEWYKINGSIFSGNSDISSVVHNDVNPQITGRYFRLHPVTWNEHPAMRVEMYG
;
A
#
# COMPACT_ATOMS: atom_id res chain seq x y z
N PHE A 1 -8.63 18.60 -17.52
CA PHE A 1 -7.43 17.95 -16.97
C PHE A 1 -6.90 17.01 -18.01
N ASP A 2 -5.60 17.03 -18.26
CA ASP A 2 -4.97 16.11 -19.22
C ASP A 2 -4.94 14.69 -18.64
N GLY A 3 -5.29 13.70 -19.47
CA GLY A 3 -5.27 12.29 -19.09
C GLY A 3 -3.90 11.64 -19.23
N ASN A 4 -3.81 10.36 -18.88
CA ASN A 4 -2.64 9.52 -19.15
C ASN A 4 -2.49 9.24 -20.67
N SER A 5 -1.24 9.14 -21.14
CA SER A 5 -0.91 8.79 -22.53
C SER A 5 -0.61 7.30 -22.72
N ASP A 6 -0.44 6.56 -21.63
CA ASP A 6 -0.18 5.12 -21.61
C ASP A 6 -0.91 4.45 -20.44
N ARG A 7 -0.85 3.12 -20.33
CA ARG A 7 -1.62 2.33 -19.36
C ARG A 7 -1.00 2.23 -17.94
N HIS A 8 0.18 2.81 -17.71
CA HIS A 8 0.96 2.62 -16.48
C HIS A 8 1.31 3.91 -15.76
N THR A 9 1.55 5.00 -16.50
CA THR A 9 1.95 6.29 -15.96
C THR A 9 0.79 6.93 -15.20
N VAL A 10 1.02 7.19 -13.91
CA VAL A 10 0.05 7.88 -13.06
C VAL A 10 0.10 9.38 -13.35
N VAL A 11 -1.03 9.95 -13.77
CA VAL A 11 -1.20 11.40 -13.92
C VAL A 11 -2.01 11.93 -12.74
N SER A 12 -1.47 12.93 -12.04
CA SER A 12 -2.10 13.53 -10.87
C SER A 12 -2.44 14.99 -11.11
N HIS A 13 -3.63 15.42 -10.67
CA HIS A 13 -4.06 16.81 -10.75
C HIS A 13 -4.39 17.34 -9.36
N ARG A 14 -3.94 18.56 -9.06
CA ARG A 14 -4.35 19.28 -7.85
C ARG A 14 -5.58 20.11 -8.17
N LEU A 15 -6.67 19.87 -7.44
CA LEU A 15 -7.88 20.67 -7.55
C LEU A 15 -7.70 21.96 -6.75
N LEU A 16 -7.53 23.07 -7.47
CA LEU A 16 -7.46 24.42 -6.89
C LEU A 16 -8.55 25.30 -7.52
N PRO A 17 -9.48 25.86 -6.73
CA PRO A 17 -9.65 25.64 -5.29
C PRO A 17 -10.08 24.21 -4.93
N SER A 18 -9.90 23.80 -3.68
CA SER A 18 -10.31 22.47 -3.21
C SER A 18 -11.82 22.28 -3.33
N VAL A 19 -12.26 21.10 -3.78
CA VAL A 19 -13.68 20.79 -3.97
C VAL A 19 -14.24 20.14 -2.70
N GLN A 20 -15.30 20.72 -2.14
CA GLN A 20 -16.08 20.12 -1.05
C GLN A 20 -17.32 19.44 -1.63
N THR A 21 -17.37 18.11 -1.58
CA THR A 21 -18.50 17.36 -2.14
C THR A 21 -18.61 15.98 -1.51
N ARG A 22 -19.81 15.39 -1.60
CA ARG A 22 -20.07 13.98 -1.30
C ARG A 22 -19.92 13.08 -2.52
N TYR A 23 -20.09 13.63 -3.73
CA TYR A 23 -20.08 12.87 -4.97
C TYR A 23 -19.17 13.54 -5.99
N ILE A 24 -18.30 12.74 -6.61
CA ILE A 24 -17.44 13.17 -7.71
C ILE A 24 -17.85 12.37 -8.95
N ARG A 25 -17.97 13.06 -10.08
CA ARG A 25 -18.11 12.42 -11.40
C ARG A 25 -16.91 12.80 -12.25
N ILE A 26 -16.38 11.81 -12.96
CA ILE A 26 -15.37 12.02 -14.00
C ILE A 26 -16.06 11.78 -15.33
N HIS A 27 -15.94 12.76 -16.22
CA HIS A 27 -16.48 12.71 -17.58
C HIS A 27 -15.30 12.65 -18.56
N PRO A 28 -14.92 11.47 -19.07
CA PRO A 28 -13.86 11.36 -20.07
C PRO A 28 -14.24 12.12 -21.33
N LEU A 29 -13.44 13.12 -21.70
CA LEU A 29 -13.67 13.93 -22.92
C LEU A 29 -12.96 13.35 -24.14
N GLN A 30 -11.81 12.71 -23.93
CA GLN A 30 -11.00 12.04 -24.93
C GLN A 30 -10.47 10.73 -24.36
N TYR A 31 -10.37 9.69 -25.19
CA TYR A 31 -9.88 8.37 -24.79
C TYR A 31 -9.33 7.61 -26.00
N SER A 32 -8.48 6.62 -25.74
CA SER A 32 -7.94 5.73 -26.77
C SER A 32 -8.71 4.41 -26.79
N LYS A 33 -9.41 4.14 -27.89
CA LYS A 33 -10.32 2.99 -28.12
C LYS A 33 -11.55 2.94 -27.19
N TYR A 34 -11.33 2.85 -25.89
CA TYR A 34 -12.38 2.79 -24.86
C TYR A 34 -12.04 3.75 -23.71
N ALA A 35 -13.07 4.31 -23.08
CA ALA A 35 -12.90 5.06 -21.85
C ALA A 35 -12.62 4.09 -20.70
N CYS A 36 -11.39 4.09 -20.20
CA CYS A 36 -10.97 3.26 -19.07
C CYS A 36 -10.25 4.12 -18.05
N LEU A 37 -10.52 3.91 -16.76
CA LEU A 37 -9.95 4.70 -15.68
C LEU A 37 -9.68 3.81 -14.47
N ARG A 38 -8.50 3.96 -13.88
CA ARG A 38 -8.22 3.63 -12.47
C ARG A 38 -7.89 4.94 -11.78
N VAL A 39 -8.72 5.36 -10.84
CA VAL A 39 -8.57 6.65 -10.15
C VAL A 39 -8.55 6.45 -8.65
N ASP A 40 -7.82 7.33 -7.98
CA ASP A 40 -7.87 7.50 -6.54
C ASP A 40 -8.14 8.99 -6.23
N PHE A 41 -8.89 9.26 -5.17
CA PHE A 41 -9.27 10.61 -4.77
C PHE A 41 -8.65 10.96 -3.42
N PHE A 42 -7.76 11.95 -3.43
CA PHE A 42 -7.11 12.44 -2.22
C PHE A 42 -7.83 13.68 -1.69
N GLY A 43 -8.41 13.58 -0.49
CA GLY A 43 -9.11 14.68 0.15
C GLY A 43 -9.55 14.35 1.57
N CYS A 44 -9.88 15.40 2.35
CA CYS A 44 -10.29 15.27 3.75
C CYS A 44 -11.80 15.46 3.91
N SER A 45 -12.42 14.71 4.83
CA SER A 45 -13.82 14.93 5.18
C SER A 45 -14.00 16.32 5.81
N ILE A 46 -15.10 16.98 5.46
CA ILE A 46 -15.47 18.30 6.00
C ILE A 46 -15.60 18.20 7.52
N GLY A 47 -15.00 19.16 8.25
CA GLY A 47 -15.02 19.19 9.72
C GLY A 47 -13.96 18.33 10.40
N LYS A 48 -13.14 17.60 9.63
CA LYS A 48 -12.00 16.84 10.14
C LYS A 48 -10.71 17.53 9.72
N THR A 49 -9.78 17.73 10.64
CA THR A 49 -8.44 18.25 10.34
C THR A 49 -7.66 17.16 9.60
N LEU A 50 -6.76 17.55 8.67
CA LEU A 50 -5.90 16.64 7.89
C LEU A 50 -5.18 15.58 8.73
N THR A 51 -4.96 15.87 10.00
CA THR A 51 -4.29 15.04 10.99
C THR A 51 -5.14 13.90 11.58
N THR A 52 -6.48 13.96 11.51
CA THR A 52 -7.32 13.16 12.42
C THR A 52 -7.92 11.91 11.77
N GLU A 53 -8.28 11.92 10.49
CA GLU A 53 -8.92 10.74 9.84
C GLU A 53 -8.75 10.66 8.31
N CYS A 54 -8.36 11.75 7.64
CA CYS A 54 -8.06 11.70 6.21
C CYS A 54 -6.80 10.88 5.92
N GLY A 55 -5.80 11.01 6.81
CA GLY A 55 -4.50 10.39 6.71
C GLY A 55 -3.77 10.86 5.46
N ILE A 56 -2.74 11.68 5.60
CA ILE A 56 -1.91 12.06 4.44
C ILE A 56 -1.06 10.83 4.10
N PRO A 57 -0.99 10.38 2.84
CA PRO A 57 -0.10 9.29 2.46
C PRO A 57 1.34 9.69 2.80
N LEU A 58 2.02 8.83 3.55
CA LEU A 58 3.39 9.07 4.01
C LEU A 58 4.42 8.89 2.89
N GLY A 59 3.96 8.44 1.71
CA GLY A 59 4.69 8.54 0.45
C GLY A 59 5.39 7.25 0.05
N ILE A 60 4.86 6.11 0.49
CA ILE A 60 5.33 4.81 0.01
C ILE A 60 4.89 4.66 -1.44
N GLN A 61 3.62 4.86 -1.78
CA GLN A 61 3.10 4.69 -3.13
C GLN A 61 3.76 5.63 -4.15
N ASN A 62 3.96 6.90 -3.80
CA ASN A 62 4.43 7.93 -4.73
C ASN A 62 5.96 8.04 -4.84
N GLY A 63 6.72 7.16 -4.17
CA GLY A 63 8.18 7.14 -4.26
C GLY A 63 8.91 8.17 -3.40
N ARG A 64 8.22 8.97 -2.59
CA ARG A 64 8.86 9.89 -1.63
C ARG A 64 9.73 9.12 -0.63
N ILE A 65 9.25 7.98 -0.17
CA ILE A 65 10.09 7.01 0.55
C ILE A 65 10.94 6.29 -0.48
N THR A 66 12.26 6.36 -0.38
CA THR A 66 13.16 5.80 -1.39
C THR A 66 13.12 4.27 -1.42
N ASP A 67 13.60 3.65 -2.50
CA ASP A 67 13.65 2.18 -2.60
C ASP A 67 14.53 1.55 -1.51
N ALA A 68 15.64 2.20 -1.16
CA ALA A 68 16.55 1.75 -0.11
C ALA A 68 15.91 1.78 1.29
N ALA A 69 14.90 2.62 1.48
CA ALA A 69 14.15 2.72 2.72
C ALA A 69 13.10 1.59 2.89
N ILE A 70 12.86 0.78 1.85
CA ILE A 70 11.95 -0.37 1.92
C ILE A 70 12.77 -1.65 1.86
N THR A 71 12.82 -2.36 2.98
CA THR A 71 13.60 -3.60 3.15
C THR A 71 12.71 -4.74 3.61
N ALA A 72 13.20 -5.98 3.54
CA ALA A 72 12.44 -7.14 4.00
C ALA A 72 13.37 -8.21 4.57
N SER A 73 12.82 -9.05 5.42
CA SER A 73 13.45 -10.29 5.91
C SER A 73 14.00 -11.18 4.80
N SER A 74 13.22 -11.37 3.73
CA SER A 74 13.61 -12.06 2.51
C SER A 74 12.73 -11.60 1.35
N SER A 75 13.18 -11.81 0.11
CA SER A 75 12.33 -11.50 -1.06
C SER A 75 12.70 -12.31 -2.31
N GLN A 76 11.70 -12.66 -3.12
CA GLN A 76 11.86 -13.20 -4.49
C GLN A 76 12.14 -12.10 -5.53
N GLY A 77 12.38 -10.87 -5.09
CA GLY A 77 12.64 -9.71 -5.92
C GLY A 77 13.06 -8.53 -5.07
N ALA A 78 12.72 -7.31 -5.49
CA ALA A 78 13.03 -6.13 -4.71
C ALA A 78 11.91 -5.79 -3.71
N ALA A 79 12.27 -5.54 -2.44
CA ALA A 79 11.32 -5.23 -1.38
C ALA A 79 10.50 -3.95 -1.65
N HIS A 80 11.08 -2.95 -2.32
CA HIS A 80 10.37 -1.72 -2.70
C HIS A 80 9.21 -1.95 -3.67
N ARG A 81 9.08 -3.14 -4.27
CA ARG A 81 7.88 -3.50 -5.04
C ARG A 81 6.64 -3.66 -4.16
N ALA A 82 6.80 -3.55 -2.85
CA ALA A 82 5.71 -3.39 -1.89
C ALA A 82 4.97 -2.06 -1.99
N ARG A 83 5.31 -1.11 -2.86
CA ARG A 83 4.52 0.12 -2.98
C ARG A 83 3.09 -0.18 -3.41
N LEU A 84 2.10 0.46 -2.78
CA LEU A 84 0.69 0.34 -3.17
C LEU A 84 0.53 0.56 -4.68
N HIS A 85 -0.36 -0.20 -5.32
CA HIS A 85 -0.61 -0.14 -6.77
C HIS A 85 0.55 -0.50 -7.71
N THR A 86 1.71 -0.96 -7.20
CA THR A 86 2.78 -1.54 -8.03
C THR A 86 2.23 -2.63 -8.95
N VAL A 87 2.59 -2.60 -10.23
CA VAL A 87 2.20 -3.60 -11.22
C VAL A 87 3.36 -4.56 -11.51
N GLY A 88 3.01 -5.80 -11.83
CA GLY A 88 3.99 -6.79 -12.29
C GLY A 88 4.42 -6.47 -13.73
N GLU A 89 5.71 -6.35 -13.98
CA GLU A 89 6.26 -6.00 -15.30
C GLU A 89 7.67 -6.59 -15.49
N GLY A 90 8.05 -6.94 -16.72
CA GLY A 90 9.39 -7.43 -17.05
C GLY A 90 9.81 -8.67 -16.26
N GLY A 91 8.87 -9.58 -15.97
CA GLY A 91 9.12 -10.77 -15.15
C GLY A 91 9.23 -10.51 -13.64
N LYS A 92 9.09 -9.26 -13.19
CA LYS A 92 9.18 -8.90 -11.76
C LYS A 92 7.80 -8.99 -11.08
N PRO A 93 7.70 -9.56 -9.86
CA PRO A 93 6.42 -9.71 -9.17
C PRO A 93 5.70 -8.37 -8.93
N GLY A 94 4.37 -8.32 -9.06
CA GLY A 94 3.60 -7.10 -8.78
C GLY A 94 3.40 -6.76 -7.29
N ALA A 95 4.38 -7.06 -6.44
CA ALA A 95 4.39 -6.81 -4.99
C ALA A 95 5.79 -7.09 -4.42
N TRP A 96 6.00 -6.81 -3.13
CA TRP A 96 6.96 -7.60 -2.38
C TRP A 96 6.38 -9.00 -2.18
N VAL A 97 7.18 -10.01 -2.53
CA VAL A 97 6.92 -11.43 -2.26
C VAL A 97 8.05 -11.91 -1.37
N ALA A 98 7.72 -12.54 -0.24
CA ALA A 98 8.72 -13.11 0.65
C ALA A 98 9.56 -14.17 -0.10
N GLY A 99 10.83 -14.34 0.27
CA GLY A 99 11.69 -15.39 -0.27
C GLY A 99 11.28 -16.80 0.18
N VAL A 100 10.75 -16.90 1.40
CA VAL A 100 10.29 -18.15 2.01
C VAL A 100 8.94 -17.92 2.70
N ALA A 101 8.01 -18.87 2.59
CA ALA A 101 6.71 -18.83 3.25
C ALA A 101 6.77 -19.36 4.69
N ASN A 102 7.13 -18.51 5.66
CA ASN A 102 7.09 -18.85 7.08
C ASN A 102 6.70 -17.65 7.96
N LEU A 103 6.56 -17.85 9.27
CA LEU A 103 6.12 -16.81 10.22
C LEU A 103 7.23 -15.82 10.63
N SER A 104 8.47 -16.00 10.15
CA SER A 104 9.60 -15.10 10.43
C SER A 104 9.73 -13.97 9.41
N GLN A 105 8.79 -13.86 8.48
CA GLN A 105 8.81 -12.85 7.43
C GLN A 105 8.32 -11.49 7.95
N TRP A 106 8.99 -10.44 7.48
CA TRP A 106 8.60 -9.06 7.66
C TRP A 106 8.98 -8.20 6.46
N LEU A 107 8.18 -7.16 6.23
CA LEU A 107 8.44 -6.03 5.34
C LEU A 107 8.64 -4.78 6.20
N GLN A 108 9.74 -4.07 6.01
CA GLN A 108 10.13 -2.88 6.78
C GLN A 108 10.12 -1.62 5.93
N ILE A 109 9.54 -0.56 6.48
CA ILE A 109 9.56 0.79 5.91
C ILE A 109 10.33 1.67 6.90
N ASP A 110 11.38 2.35 6.42
CA ASP A 110 12.07 3.45 7.11
C ASP A 110 11.54 4.78 6.56
N PHE A 111 10.92 5.61 7.41
CA PHE A 111 10.44 6.92 6.99
C PHE A 111 11.55 7.99 6.95
N GLY A 112 12.78 7.67 7.35
CA GLY A 112 13.92 8.60 7.42
C GLY A 112 13.84 9.56 8.61
N GLY A 113 12.64 9.84 9.10
CA GLY A 113 12.35 10.58 10.33
C GLY A 113 11.20 9.94 11.11
N VAL A 114 10.89 10.52 12.27
CA VAL A 114 9.75 10.08 13.07
C VAL A 114 8.46 10.39 12.33
N ALA A 115 7.67 9.37 12.05
CA ALA A 115 6.37 9.44 11.44
C ALA A 115 5.28 9.00 12.43
N MET A 116 4.15 9.68 12.37
CA MET A 116 2.93 9.25 13.03
C MET A 116 2.12 8.41 12.03
N VAL A 117 1.66 7.23 12.44
CA VAL A 117 0.86 6.34 11.59
C VAL A 117 -0.51 6.17 12.23
N THR A 118 -1.53 6.56 11.47
CA THR A 118 -2.96 6.51 11.86
C THR A 118 -3.74 5.45 11.07
N ARG A 119 -3.23 5.02 9.90
CA ARG A 119 -3.88 4.00 9.07
C ARG A 119 -2.87 3.28 8.18
N ILE A 120 -3.17 2.03 7.82
CA ILE A 120 -2.40 1.21 6.89
C ILE A 120 -3.32 0.73 5.77
N ALA A 121 -2.92 0.92 4.51
CA ALA A 121 -3.53 0.27 3.36
C ALA A 121 -2.68 -0.91 2.90
N THR A 122 -3.32 -2.03 2.57
CA THR A 122 -2.67 -3.25 2.07
C THR A 122 -3.35 -3.75 0.81
N GLN A 123 -2.59 -4.37 -0.08
CA GLN A 123 -3.07 -4.93 -1.35
C GLN A 123 -2.28 -6.20 -1.68
N GLY A 124 -2.90 -7.20 -2.31
CA GLY A 124 -2.23 -8.44 -2.72
C GLY A 124 -1.25 -8.26 -3.91
N ARG A 125 -0.64 -9.34 -4.38
CA ARG A 125 0.28 -9.32 -5.54
C ARG A 125 -0.46 -9.07 -6.83
N HIS A 126 -0.11 -8.00 -7.54
CA HIS A 126 -0.65 -7.83 -8.89
C HIS A 126 -0.19 -8.96 -9.82
N VAL A 127 -1.16 -9.54 -10.51
CA VAL A 127 -1.02 -10.57 -11.55
C VAL A 127 -1.47 -9.95 -12.87
N GLY A 128 -0.69 -10.13 -13.93
CA GLY A 128 -1.07 -9.68 -15.27
C GLY A 128 -2.23 -10.51 -15.84
N GLN A 129 -2.94 -9.98 -16.84
CA GLN A 129 -4.09 -10.67 -17.42
C GLN A 129 -3.73 -12.04 -18.01
N GLU A 130 -2.58 -12.15 -18.66
CA GLU A 130 -2.10 -13.43 -19.23
C GLU A 130 -1.86 -14.47 -18.12
N GLU A 131 -1.16 -14.08 -17.06
CA GLU A 131 -0.89 -14.95 -15.91
C GLU A 131 -2.21 -15.36 -15.23
N LEU A 132 -3.16 -14.44 -15.09
CA LEU A 132 -4.48 -14.72 -14.52
C LEU A 132 -5.27 -15.74 -15.36
N VAL A 133 -5.27 -15.60 -16.69
CA VAL A 133 -5.96 -16.51 -17.62
C VAL A 133 -5.30 -17.88 -17.65
N SER A 134 -3.97 -17.94 -17.50
CA SER A 134 -3.22 -19.19 -17.44
C SER A 134 -3.33 -19.94 -16.09
N GLY A 135 -4.05 -19.37 -15.11
CA GLY A 135 -4.17 -19.96 -13.78
C GLY A 135 -2.90 -19.82 -12.93
N GLY A 136 -2.12 -18.76 -13.17
CA GLY A 136 -0.91 -18.47 -12.40
C GLY A 136 -1.23 -18.21 -10.91
N PRO A 137 -0.22 -18.37 -10.05
CA PRO A 137 -0.42 -18.39 -8.60
C PRO A 137 -0.88 -17.03 -8.09
N GLN A 138 -1.73 -16.99 -7.08
CA GLN A 138 -2.28 -15.73 -6.58
C GLN A 138 -1.88 -15.53 -5.12
N HIS A 139 -1.10 -14.48 -4.86
CA HIS A 139 -0.44 -14.31 -3.57
C HIS A 139 -0.97 -13.07 -2.85
N TRP A 140 -1.40 -13.22 -1.60
CA TRP A 140 -1.73 -12.10 -0.73
C TRP A 140 -1.66 -12.51 0.74
N VAL A 141 -1.42 -11.54 1.61
CA VAL A 141 -1.48 -11.75 3.07
C VAL A 141 -2.91 -11.52 3.54
N THR A 142 -3.45 -12.47 4.29
CA THR A 142 -4.82 -12.43 4.82
C THR A 142 -4.89 -11.88 6.23
N ARG A 143 -3.81 -12.01 7.02
CA ARG A 143 -3.68 -11.40 8.35
C ARG A 143 -2.24 -11.02 8.64
N PHE A 144 -2.00 -9.92 9.35
CA PHE A 144 -0.66 -9.47 9.71
C PHE A 144 -0.60 -8.81 11.08
N LYS A 145 0.61 -8.71 11.64
CA LYS A 145 0.93 -7.92 12.84
C LYS A 145 1.80 -6.73 12.48
N LEU A 146 1.81 -5.73 13.34
CA LEU A 146 2.60 -4.51 13.20
C LEU A 146 3.58 -4.36 14.36
N SER A 147 4.82 -4.01 14.06
CA SER A 147 5.78 -3.55 15.05
C SER A 147 6.49 -2.29 14.57
N PHE A 148 6.93 -1.43 15.49
CA PHE A 148 7.56 -0.16 15.16
C PHE A 148 8.79 0.10 16.03
N SER A 149 9.68 0.99 15.58
CA SER A 149 10.91 1.36 16.28
C SER A 149 11.32 2.79 15.96
N GLN A 150 11.96 3.45 16.92
CA GLN A 150 12.63 4.74 16.69
C GLN A 150 14.04 4.57 16.10
N LEU A 151 14.72 3.45 16.42
CA LEU A 151 16.15 3.26 16.16
C LEU A 151 16.46 2.11 15.20
N GLY A 152 15.46 1.31 14.81
CA GLY A 152 15.62 0.19 13.87
C GLY A 152 16.27 -1.06 14.47
N ARG A 153 16.47 -1.10 15.80
CA ARG A 153 17.08 -2.24 16.52
C ARG A 153 16.11 -2.91 17.50
N ALA A 154 15.48 -2.12 18.38
CA ALA A 154 14.46 -2.58 19.31
C ALA A 154 13.08 -2.25 18.77
N TYR A 155 12.27 -3.27 18.49
CA TYR A 155 10.91 -3.12 17.96
C TYR A 155 9.87 -3.39 19.05
N GLU A 156 8.88 -2.50 19.09
CA GLU A 156 7.70 -2.64 19.93
C GLU A 156 6.54 -3.14 19.08
N TRP A 157 5.79 -4.11 19.62
CA TRP A 157 4.59 -4.61 18.96
C TRP A 157 3.43 -3.66 19.23
N TYR A 158 2.62 -3.42 18.22
CA TYR A 158 1.28 -2.88 18.42
C TYR A 158 0.40 -3.95 19.08
N LYS A 159 -0.15 -3.68 20.28
CA LYS A 159 -0.70 -4.70 21.20
C LYS A 159 -2.16 -4.50 21.66
N ILE A 160 -2.90 -3.57 21.08
CA ILE A 160 -4.31 -3.32 21.41
C ILE A 160 -5.18 -4.53 21.04
N ASN A 161 -5.79 -5.19 22.03
CA ASN A 161 -6.67 -6.35 21.88
C ASN A 161 -6.07 -7.54 21.09
N GLY A 162 -4.78 -7.82 21.26
CA GLY A 162 -4.10 -8.93 20.57
C GLY A 162 -3.71 -8.62 19.11
N SER A 163 -3.78 -7.34 18.72
CA SER A 163 -3.63 -6.73 17.38
C SER A 163 -3.10 -7.63 16.26
N ILE A 164 -4.02 -8.39 15.66
CA ILE A 164 -3.85 -8.98 14.33
C ILE A 164 -4.78 -8.20 13.40
N PHE A 165 -4.20 -7.54 12.40
CA PHE A 165 -4.92 -6.84 11.36
C PHE A 165 -5.47 -7.82 10.33
N SER A 166 -6.65 -7.52 9.80
CA SER A 166 -7.19 -8.21 8.63
C SER A 166 -6.50 -7.67 7.38
N GLY A 167 -5.92 -8.56 6.59
CA GLY A 167 -5.31 -8.23 5.30
C GLY A 167 -6.31 -8.36 4.15
N ASN A 168 -5.84 -8.86 3.02
CA ASN A 168 -6.60 -8.95 1.78
C ASN A 168 -7.32 -10.29 1.63
N SER A 169 -8.37 -10.30 0.81
CA SER A 169 -9.09 -11.50 0.36
C SER A 169 -8.84 -11.82 -1.12
N ASP A 170 -8.12 -10.95 -1.82
CA ASP A 170 -7.80 -11.08 -3.24
C ASP A 170 -6.54 -10.27 -3.60
N ILE A 171 -6.12 -10.35 -4.85
CA ILE A 171 -4.88 -9.71 -5.35
C ILE A 171 -5.00 -8.20 -5.64
N SER A 172 -6.21 -7.66 -5.68
CA SER A 172 -6.55 -6.41 -6.37
C SER A 172 -7.17 -5.34 -5.47
N SER A 173 -7.96 -5.71 -4.49
CA SER A 173 -8.66 -4.79 -3.59
C SER A 173 -7.68 -4.18 -2.58
N VAL A 174 -7.83 -2.89 -2.32
CA VAL A 174 -7.10 -2.19 -1.25
C VAL A 174 -7.91 -2.32 0.03
N VAL A 175 -7.29 -2.84 1.08
CA VAL A 175 -7.89 -2.98 2.41
C VAL A 175 -7.22 -1.99 3.35
N HIS A 176 -8.04 -1.17 4.01
CA HIS A 176 -7.59 -0.17 4.98
C HIS A 176 -7.83 -0.68 6.40
N ASN A 177 -6.84 -0.49 7.27
CA ASN A 177 -6.92 -0.74 8.70
C ASN A 177 -6.51 0.51 9.46
N ASP A 178 -7.40 1.01 10.31
CA ASP A 178 -7.07 2.12 11.20
C ASP A 178 -6.16 1.65 12.34
N VAL A 179 -5.19 2.49 12.67
CA VAL A 179 -4.27 2.30 13.79
C VAL A 179 -4.71 3.23 14.90
N ASN A 180 -5.55 2.70 15.80
CA ASN A 180 -6.09 3.44 16.94
C ASN A 180 -5.85 2.69 18.26
N PRO A 181 -5.03 3.26 19.18
CA PRO A 181 -4.36 4.55 19.11
C PRO A 181 -3.29 4.62 18.01
N GLN A 182 -3.12 5.82 17.46
CA GLN A 182 -2.05 6.11 16.51
C GLN A 182 -0.67 5.82 17.14
N ILE A 183 0.26 5.34 16.33
CA ILE A 183 1.62 5.03 16.77
C ILE A 183 2.62 5.98 16.13
N THR A 184 3.69 6.27 16.85
CA THR A 184 4.77 7.13 16.38
C THR A 184 6.06 6.34 16.33
N GLY A 185 6.77 6.39 15.20
CA GLY A 185 7.97 5.59 14.96
C GLY A 185 8.69 6.05 13.70
N ARG A 186 9.95 5.64 13.52
CA ARG A 186 10.67 5.85 12.25
C ARG A 186 10.61 4.62 11.37
N TYR A 187 10.74 3.45 11.99
CA TYR A 187 10.75 2.16 11.30
C TYR A 187 9.49 1.39 11.63
N PHE A 188 8.82 0.86 10.62
CA PHE A 188 7.62 0.05 10.79
C PHE A 188 7.80 -1.27 10.06
N ARG A 189 7.42 -2.37 10.71
CA ARG A 189 7.43 -3.72 10.14
C ARG A 189 6.04 -4.31 10.13
N LEU A 190 5.63 -4.78 8.96
CA LEU A 190 4.45 -5.62 8.81
C LEU A 190 4.90 -7.08 8.77
N HIS A 191 4.28 -7.92 9.60
CA HIS A 191 4.62 -9.33 9.78
C HIS A 191 3.45 -10.19 9.33
N PRO A 192 3.52 -10.87 8.17
CA PRO A 192 2.48 -11.79 7.72
C PRO A 192 2.23 -12.89 8.76
N VAL A 193 0.96 -13.16 9.06
CA VAL A 193 0.51 -14.21 9.99
C VAL A 193 -0.15 -15.36 9.22
N THR A 194 -1.01 -15.01 8.28
CA THR A 194 -1.65 -15.97 7.36
C THR A 194 -1.69 -15.35 5.95
N TRP A 195 -1.71 -16.20 4.93
CA TRP A 195 -1.65 -15.77 3.52
C TRP A 195 -2.33 -16.79 2.62
N ASN A 196 -2.70 -16.37 1.41
CA ASN A 196 -3.06 -17.27 0.33
C ASN A 196 -1.80 -17.66 -0.45
N GLU A 197 -1.51 -18.96 -0.53
CA GLU A 197 -0.38 -19.59 -1.23
C GLU A 197 1.02 -19.13 -0.76
N HIS A 198 1.36 -17.86 -0.89
CA HIS A 198 2.66 -17.29 -0.51
C HIS A 198 2.50 -15.87 0.09
N PRO A 199 3.31 -15.45 1.10
CA PRO A 199 3.26 -14.09 1.59
C PRO A 199 3.66 -13.09 0.50
N ALA A 200 2.72 -12.22 0.12
CA ALA A 200 2.96 -11.10 -0.76
C ALA A 200 2.09 -9.90 -0.39
N MET A 201 2.67 -8.70 -0.44
CA MET A 201 1.96 -7.48 -0.05
C MET A 201 2.45 -6.27 -0.83
N ARG A 202 1.51 -5.36 -1.09
CA ARG A 202 1.74 -3.94 -1.36
C ARG A 202 1.12 -3.11 -0.23
N VAL A 203 1.68 -1.94 0.07
CA VAL A 203 1.38 -1.14 1.26
C VAL A 203 1.47 0.36 0.99
N GLU A 204 0.62 1.12 1.67
CA GLU A 204 0.79 2.55 1.95
C GLU A 204 0.44 2.79 3.42
N MET A 205 1.07 3.79 4.05
CA MET A 205 0.74 4.22 5.40
C MET A 205 0.31 5.68 5.38
N TYR A 206 -0.53 6.04 6.34
CA TYR A 206 -1.09 7.38 6.43
C TYR A 206 -0.89 7.95 7.83
N GLY A 207 -0.73 9.28 7.91
CA GLY A 207 -0.67 10.03 9.17
C GLY A 207 -0.19 11.46 9.00
#